data_AF-R9JIB2-F1
#
_entry.id   AF-R9JIB2-F1
#
_cell.length_a   1.000
_cell.length_b   1.000
_cell.length_c   1.000
_cell.angle_alpha   90.00
_cell.angle_beta   90.00
_cell.angle_gamma   90.00
#
_symmetry.space_group_name_H-M   'P 1'
#
loop_
_entity.id
_entity.type
_entity.pdbx_description
1 polymer ?
#
loop_
_entity_poly.entity_id
_entity_poly.type
_entity_poly.pdbx_seq_one_letter_code
_entity_poly.pdbx_strand_id
1 'polypeptide(L)'
;MAKQFNTAGICIPERNYMVEVKCKMDVIVKDYIDAGKYFTISRARQYGKTTMLYLLEQVLKTQYLVLRLSFEAADEMFVSLYSFATGFVRRISRILKTQDVAQGILDDWHQPVSEQIPFDELSERITSLCCHSDKPVILMIDEVDKSSDNQVFLSFLGLLRNKYLEQMQKNDNTFQSVVLAGVYDIKNLKSKFRPAGEQKYNSPWNIAVDFDVDMSFSAEEIETMLRAYEEDHHTGMDVSYVSRLIYEYTSGYPYLVSRLCQLADERLAGTEAFPENQEVWTQEGIVAAELMLRRQSGTLFDDLIKKLADFPKLKKMVQDILFCGRRYPFERDNHLIDLGVTFGFFKENNGVVAIGNRIFETKLYDLFLSEMLLEDTLGQTELMERNQFIADGMLQMNLVMEKFYQYFTEIYADSDQKFIEQQGRKIFLLYLKSIINGTGNYYIEAQTRDARRTDIIVDYRGRQHIIELKIWRGDEYHQRGEQQLFEYLDYYGTETGYLLSFNFNQHKKTGIQEISYGGKRIVEVVV
;
A
#
# COMPACT_ATOMS: atom_id res chain seq x y z
N MET A 1 30.90 2.78 7.37
CA MET A 1 29.71 2.15 7.98
C MET A 1 29.21 1.12 6.98
N ALA A 2 28.84 -0.08 7.44
CA ALA A 2 28.19 -1.05 6.58
C ALA A 2 26.83 -0.50 6.10
N LYS A 3 26.39 -0.93 4.92
CA LYS A 3 25.05 -0.60 4.44
C LYS A 3 24.01 -1.29 5.33
N GLN A 4 22.81 -0.70 5.38
CA GLN A 4 21.68 -1.25 6.15
C GLN A 4 20.37 -0.99 5.42
N PHE A 5 19.35 -1.82 5.66
CA PHE A 5 18.01 -1.52 5.17
C PHE A 5 17.45 -0.28 5.88
N ASN A 6 16.87 0.65 5.11
CA ASN A 6 16.31 1.87 5.68
C ASN A 6 14.82 2.02 5.39
N THR A 7 14.06 2.32 6.44
CA THR A 7 12.64 2.67 6.35
C THR A 7 12.33 4.02 7.01
N ALA A 8 13.34 4.70 7.53
CA ALA A 8 13.24 5.99 8.19
C ALA A 8 13.84 7.09 7.30
N GLY A 9 12.97 7.93 6.73
CA GLY A 9 13.39 9.04 5.87
C GLY A 9 13.89 8.58 4.50
N ILE A 10 14.85 9.32 3.95
CA ILE A 10 15.37 9.14 2.58
C ILE A 10 16.35 7.97 2.52
N CYS A 11 16.26 7.13 1.50
CA CYS A 11 17.25 6.09 1.24
C CYS A 11 18.42 6.66 0.43
N ILE A 12 19.64 6.49 0.97
CA ILE A 12 20.89 6.99 0.41
C ILE A 12 21.69 5.78 -0.13
N PRO A 13 22.00 5.69 -1.43
CA PRO A 13 22.66 4.53 -2.03
C PRO A 13 23.97 4.09 -1.36
N GLU A 14 24.73 5.06 -0.84
CA GLU A 14 26.01 4.81 -0.17
C GLU A 14 25.86 4.22 1.24
N ARG A 15 24.67 4.31 1.83
CA ARG A 15 24.39 3.90 3.22
C ARG A 15 23.34 2.80 3.31
N ASN A 16 22.56 2.58 2.26
CA ASN A 16 21.39 1.73 2.31
C ASN A 16 21.37 0.69 1.20
N TYR A 17 20.92 -0.51 1.55
CA TYR A 17 20.46 -1.47 0.55
C TYR A 17 19.13 -0.96 0.00
N MET A 18 19.07 -0.79 -1.32
CA MET A 18 17.90 -0.26 -2.01
C MET A 18 17.73 -0.91 -3.37
N VAL A 19 16.48 -0.93 -3.84
CA VAL A 19 16.12 -1.37 -5.18
C VAL A 19 16.70 -0.43 -6.23
N GLU A 20 17.24 -1.00 -7.31
CA GLU A 20 17.74 -0.23 -8.43
C GLU A 20 16.57 0.35 -9.23
N VAL A 21 16.44 1.67 -9.23
CA VAL A 21 15.34 2.38 -9.92
C VAL A 21 15.80 3.13 -11.17
N LYS A 22 16.98 2.78 -11.71
CA LYS A 22 17.60 3.49 -12.82
C LYS A 22 16.71 3.55 -14.06
N CYS A 23 16.13 2.43 -14.48
CA CYS A 23 15.22 2.39 -15.63
C CYS A 23 14.02 3.33 -15.45
N LYS A 24 13.44 3.39 -14.24
CA LYS A 24 12.33 4.31 -13.94
C LYS A 24 12.80 5.76 -13.99
N MET A 25 13.96 6.07 -13.42
CA MET A 25 14.54 7.41 -13.47
C MET A 25 14.84 7.86 -14.88
N ASP A 26 15.42 6.99 -15.73
CA ASP A 26 15.74 7.31 -17.12
C ASP A 26 14.48 7.67 -17.91
N VAL A 27 13.36 6.96 -17.68
CA VAL A 27 12.05 7.30 -18.25
C VAL A 27 11.56 8.66 -17.75
N ILE A 28 11.66 8.94 -16.44
CA ILE A 28 11.26 10.24 -15.87
C ILE A 28 12.08 11.38 -16.47
N VAL A 29 13.40 11.22 -16.57
CA VAL A 29 14.29 12.24 -17.12
C VAL A 29 13.95 12.49 -18.59
N LYS A 30 13.96 11.44 -19.41
CA LYS A 30 13.78 11.56 -20.86
C LYS A 30 12.38 12.01 -21.26
N ASP A 31 11.34 11.36 -20.74
CA ASP A 31 9.99 11.51 -21.27
C ASP A 31 9.22 12.66 -20.59
N TYR A 32 9.70 13.15 -19.45
CA TYR A 32 9.07 14.24 -18.70
C TYR A 32 9.97 15.47 -18.59
N ILE A 33 11.17 15.34 -18.03
CA ILE A 33 12.01 16.49 -17.70
C ILE A 33 12.65 17.12 -18.95
N ASP A 34 13.32 16.31 -19.77
CA ASP A 34 13.96 16.78 -21.00
C ASP A 34 12.91 17.28 -22.01
N ALA A 35 11.72 16.67 -22.00
CA ALA A 35 10.56 17.08 -22.79
C ALA A 35 9.88 18.37 -22.28
N GLY A 36 10.37 18.94 -21.18
CA GLY A 36 9.90 20.21 -20.65
C GLY A 36 8.53 20.15 -19.96
N LYS A 37 8.09 18.96 -19.54
CA LYS A 37 6.72 18.76 -19.04
C LYS A 37 6.63 19.11 -17.56
N TYR A 38 5.48 19.66 -17.16
CA TYR A 38 5.10 19.79 -15.75
C TYR A 38 4.26 18.57 -15.38
N PHE A 39 4.49 17.99 -14.20
CA PHE A 39 3.80 16.77 -13.79
C PHE A 39 3.73 16.62 -12.27
N THR A 40 2.88 15.72 -11.83
CA THR A 40 2.67 15.42 -10.41
C THR A 40 2.97 13.96 -10.12
N ILE A 41 3.81 13.68 -9.12
CA ILE A 41 4.03 12.34 -8.57
C ILE A 41 3.08 12.13 -7.39
N SER A 42 1.87 11.65 -7.70
CA SER A 42 0.83 11.34 -6.70
C SER A 42 0.85 9.86 -6.35
N ARG A 43 1.38 9.52 -5.17
CA ARG A 43 1.44 8.14 -4.65
C ARG A 43 1.16 8.10 -3.17
N ALA A 44 0.73 6.96 -2.65
CA ALA A 44 0.47 6.76 -1.22
C ALA A 44 1.65 7.18 -0.32
N ARG A 45 1.38 7.33 0.98
CA ARG A 45 2.46 7.60 1.96
C ARG A 45 3.50 6.48 1.92
N GLN A 46 4.76 6.81 2.20
CA GLN A 46 5.86 5.82 2.24
C GLN A 46 6.04 5.00 0.94
N TYR A 47 5.62 5.53 -0.20
CA TYR A 47 5.81 4.94 -1.53
C TYR A 47 7.11 5.40 -2.22
N GLY A 48 8.07 5.94 -1.46
CA GLY A 48 9.39 6.32 -1.99
C GLY A 48 9.45 7.64 -2.77
N LYS A 49 8.43 8.52 -2.71
CA LYS A 49 8.41 9.82 -3.43
C LYS A 49 9.63 10.69 -3.12
N THR A 50 9.89 10.96 -1.84
CA THR A 50 11.02 11.80 -1.39
C THR A 50 12.37 11.20 -1.81
N THR A 51 12.50 9.87 -1.73
CA THR A 51 13.69 9.15 -2.21
C THR A 51 13.84 9.31 -3.73
N MET A 52 12.77 9.14 -4.51
CA MET A 52 12.81 9.33 -5.96
C MET A 52 13.24 10.76 -6.34
N LEU A 53 12.69 11.79 -5.69
CA LEU A 53 13.09 13.18 -5.91
C LEU A 53 14.56 13.43 -5.56
N TYR A 54 15.06 12.84 -4.47
CA TYR A 54 16.47 12.92 -4.10
C TYR A 54 17.38 12.29 -5.15
N LEU A 55 17.05 11.08 -5.63
CA LEU A 55 17.85 10.40 -6.66
C LEU A 55 17.82 11.16 -7.99
N LEU A 56 16.66 11.68 -8.40
CA LEU A 56 16.54 12.54 -9.57
C LEU A 56 17.43 13.79 -9.43
N GLU A 57 17.44 14.46 -8.28
CA GLU A 57 18.34 15.59 -8.02
C GLU A 57 19.81 15.21 -8.21
N GLN A 58 20.24 14.02 -7.74
CA GLN A 58 21.63 13.57 -7.89
C GLN A 58 22.03 13.35 -9.35
N VAL A 59 21.11 12.84 -10.18
CA VAL A 59 21.35 12.63 -11.62
C VAL A 59 21.33 13.96 -12.38
N LEU A 60 20.37 14.83 -12.06
CA LEU A 60 20.07 16.04 -12.82
C LEU A 60 21.02 17.21 -12.53
N LYS A 61 21.61 17.30 -11.33
CA LYS A 61 22.49 18.44 -10.93
C LYS A 61 23.68 18.69 -11.88
N THR A 62 24.06 17.67 -12.65
CA THR A 62 25.13 17.80 -13.66
C THR A 62 24.70 18.68 -14.84
N GLN A 63 23.45 18.56 -15.30
CA GLN A 63 22.91 19.23 -16.49
C GLN A 63 21.97 20.40 -16.15
N TYR A 64 21.37 20.39 -14.96
CA TYR A 64 20.31 21.31 -14.56
C TYR A 64 20.65 22.05 -13.26
N LEU A 65 20.05 23.24 -13.08
CA LEU A 65 19.95 23.89 -11.78
C LEU A 65 18.70 23.35 -11.07
N VAL A 66 18.87 22.48 -10.06
CA VAL A 66 17.76 21.75 -9.43
C VAL A 66 17.30 22.47 -8.15
N LEU A 67 16.11 23.05 -8.18
CA LEU A 67 15.48 23.70 -7.04
C LEU A 67 14.56 22.71 -6.31
N ARG A 68 15.11 21.92 -5.38
CA ARG A 68 14.33 20.97 -4.59
C ARG A 68 13.89 21.55 -3.25
N LEU A 69 12.57 21.59 -3.05
CA LEU A 69 11.89 22.13 -1.87
C LEU A 69 10.97 21.07 -1.25
N SER A 70 10.57 21.33 0.00
CA SER A 70 9.43 20.66 0.64
C SER A 70 8.51 21.71 1.25
N PHE A 71 7.20 21.50 1.11
CA PHE A 71 6.16 22.25 1.82
C PHE A 71 5.84 21.65 3.19
N GLU A 72 6.65 20.71 3.66
CA GLU A 72 6.69 20.36 5.07
C GLU A 72 7.04 21.60 5.92
N ALA A 73 6.26 21.81 6.98
CA ALA A 73 6.41 22.94 7.90
C ALA A 73 6.48 24.30 7.17
N ALA A 74 5.59 24.50 6.20
CA ALA A 74 5.50 25.74 5.42
C ALA A 74 4.23 26.56 5.74
N ASP A 75 3.52 26.26 6.82
CA ASP A 75 2.23 26.88 7.17
C ASP A 75 2.27 28.41 7.16
N GLU A 76 3.36 29.01 7.68
CA GLU A 76 3.58 30.46 7.68
C GLU A 76 3.63 31.08 6.28
N MET A 77 4.10 30.32 5.28
CA MET A 77 4.14 30.79 3.89
C MET A 77 2.73 30.90 3.31
N PHE A 78 1.77 30.12 3.78
CA PHE A 78 0.42 30.06 3.21
C PHE A 78 -0.58 31.02 3.87
N VAL A 79 -0.10 31.97 4.68
CA VAL A 79 -0.94 33.00 5.32
C VAL A 79 -1.40 34.06 4.32
N SER A 80 -0.54 34.47 3.38
CA SER A 80 -0.84 35.49 2.37
C SER A 80 0.04 35.30 1.13
N LEU A 81 -0.34 35.94 0.00
CA LEU A 81 0.51 35.96 -1.21
C LEU A 81 1.91 36.54 -0.93
N TYR A 82 1.99 37.57 -0.09
CA TYR A 82 3.25 38.20 0.29
C TYR A 82 4.14 37.27 1.14
N SER A 83 3.55 36.64 2.18
CA SER A 83 4.23 35.66 3.02
C SER A 83 4.77 34.50 2.19
N PHE A 84 3.99 34.04 1.20
CA PHE A 84 4.39 32.97 0.30
C PHE A 84 5.56 33.39 -0.58
N ALA A 85 5.44 34.51 -1.29
CA ALA A 85 6.49 34.98 -2.20
C ALA A 85 7.82 35.20 -1.45
N THR A 86 7.77 35.87 -0.30
CA THR A 86 8.95 36.11 0.55
C THR A 86 9.55 34.80 1.08
N GLY A 87 8.70 33.89 1.57
CA GLY A 87 9.14 32.58 2.06
C GLY A 87 9.74 31.71 0.96
N PHE A 88 9.15 31.74 -0.23
CA PHE A 88 9.61 30.98 -1.40
C PHE A 88 10.96 31.51 -1.88
N VAL A 89 11.10 32.83 -2.06
CA VAL A 89 12.37 33.50 -2.39
C VAL A 89 13.44 33.09 -1.38
N ARG A 90 13.15 33.19 -0.07
CA ARG A 90 14.10 32.82 0.99
C ARG A 90 14.52 31.35 0.93
N ARG A 91 13.61 30.42 0.64
CA ARG A 91 13.95 28.99 0.53
C ARG A 91 14.81 28.73 -0.71
N ILE A 92 14.46 29.29 -1.87
CA ILE A 92 15.26 29.17 -3.10
C ILE A 92 16.65 29.79 -2.93
N SER A 93 16.76 30.96 -2.28
CA SER A 93 18.07 31.57 -1.99
C SER A 93 19.04 30.64 -1.27
N ARG A 94 18.55 29.80 -0.35
CA ARG A 94 19.39 28.82 0.35
C ARG A 94 19.92 27.76 -0.60
N ILE A 95 19.06 27.28 -1.51
CA ILE A 95 19.43 26.26 -2.50
C ILE A 95 20.43 26.83 -3.50
N LEU A 96 20.18 28.03 -4.02
CA LEU A 96 21.08 28.72 -4.95
C LEU A 96 22.48 28.89 -4.34
N LYS A 97 22.56 29.29 -3.05
CA LYS A 97 23.84 29.39 -2.33
C LYS A 97 24.59 28.06 -2.22
N THR A 98 23.88 26.95 -2.04
CA THR A 98 24.50 25.61 -1.94
C THR A 98 24.95 25.05 -3.29
N GLN A 99 24.51 25.64 -4.40
CA GLN A 99 24.87 25.20 -5.76
C GLN A 99 25.84 26.16 -6.45
N ASP A 100 26.49 27.04 -5.68
CA ASP A 100 27.54 27.96 -6.14
C ASP A 100 27.18 28.77 -7.40
N VAL A 101 25.92 29.21 -7.50
CA VAL A 101 25.48 30.06 -8.63
C VAL A 101 26.16 31.44 -8.55
N ALA A 102 26.32 32.09 -9.71
CA ALA A 102 26.98 33.39 -9.80
C ALA A 102 26.35 34.44 -8.86
N GLN A 103 27.19 35.26 -8.22
CA GLN A 103 26.75 36.25 -7.23
C GLN A 103 25.69 37.22 -7.78
N GLY A 104 25.77 37.60 -9.05
CA GLY A 104 24.77 38.47 -9.68
C GLY A 104 23.36 37.86 -9.70
N ILE A 105 23.24 36.54 -9.91
CA ILE A 105 21.96 35.82 -9.85
C ILE A 105 21.42 35.83 -8.41
N LEU A 106 22.30 35.61 -7.42
CA LEU A 106 21.92 35.68 -6.01
C LEU A 106 21.43 37.08 -5.63
N ASP A 107 22.14 38.13 -6.04
CA ASP A 107 21.82 39.51 -5.70
C ASP A 107 20.49 39.96 -6.31
N ASP A 108 20.19 39.55 -7.55
CA ASP A 108 18.92 39.78 -8.22
C ASP A 108 17.78 39.02 -7.51
N TRP A 109 17.98 37.73 -7.26
CA TRP A 109 17.00 36.88 -6.57
C TRP A 109 16.70 37.37 -5.14
N HIS A 110 17.69 37.94 -4.45
CA HIS A 110 17.59 38.41 -3.05
C HIS A 110 16.89 39.76 -2.85
N GLN A 111 16.56 40.50 -3.93
CA GLN A 111 15.86 41.77 -3.78
C GLN A 111 14.56 41.61 -2.96
N PRO A 112 14.15 42.60 -2.15
CA PRO A 112 12.90 42.56 -1.41
C PRO A 112 11.69 42.35 -2.33
N VAL A 113 10.68 41.61 -1.87
CA VAL A 113 9.41 41.45 -2.57
C VAL A 113 8.45 42.58 -2.16
N SER A 114 7.73 43.16 -3.10
CA SER A 114 6.67 44.15 -2.82
C SER A 114 5.43 43.50 -2.21
N GLU A 115 4.88 44.15 -1.18
CA GLU A 115 3.60 43.75 -0.59
C GLU A 115 2.40 43.99 -1.51
N GLN A 116 2.53 44.89 -2.48
CA GLN A 116 1.42 45.31 -3.35
C GLN A 116 1.18 44.32 -4.51
N ILE A 117 2.26 43.80 -5.09
CA ILE A 117 2.24 42.90 -6.25
C ILE A 117 3.22 41.71 -6.08
N PRO A 118 3.13 40.95 -4.97
CA PRO A 118 4.15 39.96 -4.59
C PRO A 118 4.33 38.82 -5.60
N PHE A 119 3.25 38.43 -6.28
CA PHE A 119 3.27 37.32 -7.23
C PHE A 119 3.76 37.73 -8.62
N ASP A 120 3.48 38.97 -9.05
CA ASP A 120 4.03 39.50 -10.29
C ASP A 120 5.55 39.63 -10.14
N GLU A 121 6.04 40.17 -9.03
CA GLU A 121 7.48 40.21 -8.77
C GLU A 121 8.11 38.82 -8.63
N LEU A 122 7.42 37.87 -8.00
CA LEU A 122 7.89 36.49 -7.96
C LEU A 122 7.97 35.90 -9.38
N SER A 123 7.00 36.18 -10.25
CA SER A 123 6.99 35.74 -11.64
C SER A 123 8.19 36.29 -12.42
N GLU A 124 8.47 37.58 -12.29
CA GLU A 124 9.63 38.25 -12.91
C GLU A 124 10.96 37.69 -12.41
N ARG A 125 11.07 37.42 -11.10
CA ARG A 125 12.26 36.77 -10.52
C ARG A 125 12.51 35.38 -11.10
N ILE A 126 11.45 34.60 -11.29
CA ILE A 126 11.57 33.28 -11.93
C ILE A 126 12.07 33.44 -13.37
N THR A 127 11.55 34.42 -14.13
CA THR A 127 12.05 34.73 -15.47
C THR A 127 13.52 35.11 -15.46
N SER A 128 13.90 36.06 -14.61
CA SER A 128 15.29 36.51 -14.50
C SER A 128 16.22 35.36 -14.13
N LEU A 129 15.85 34.51 -13.18
CA LEU A 129 16.63 33.34 -12.80
C LEU A 129 16.83 32.39 -14.00
N CYS A 130 15.78 32.10 -14.76
CA CYS A 130 15.87 31.19 -15.89
C CYS A 130 16.63 31.79 -17.09
N CYS A 131 16.57 33.11 -17.29
CA CYS A 131 17.33 33.82 -18.33
C CYS A 131 18.84 33.88 -18.03
N HIS A 132 19.21 34.09 -16.76
CA HIS A 132 20.60 34.32 -16.37
C HIS A 132 21.31 33.06 -15.89
N SER A 133 20.61 31.93 -15.72
CA SER A 133 21.24 30.67 -15.36
C SER A 133 21.91 30.02 -16.57
N ASP A 134 23.15 29.54 -16.37
CA ASP A 134 23.88 28.78 -17.40
C ASP A 134 23.27 27.40 -17.68
N LYS A 135 22.37 26.92 -16.82
CA LYS A 135 21.70 25.62 -16.92
C LYS A 135 20.19 25.81 -16.91
N PRO A 136 19.41 24.98 -17.62
CA PRO A 136 17.96 24.99 -17.46
C PRO A 136 17.59 24.68 -16.00
N VAL A 137 16.54 25.34 -15.52
CA VAL A 137 16.16 25.30 -14.10
C VAL A 137 15.00 24.34 -13.90
N ILE A 138 15.12 23.42 -12.94
CA ILE A 138 14.04 22.47 -12.58
C ILE A 138 13.53 22.81 -11.19
N LEU A 139 12.23 22.83 -11.00
CA LEU A 139 11.59 23.00 -9.69
C LEU A 139 10.98 21.67 -9.23
N MET A 140 11.38 21.19 -8.05
CA MET A 140 10.78 20.01 -7.42
C MET A 140 10.23 20.41 -6.05
N ILE A 141 8.96 20.13 -5.79
CA ILE A 141 8.32 20.44 -4.51
C ILE A 141 7.67 19.18 -3.94
N ASP A 142 8.16 18.73 -2.79
CA ASP A 142 7.57 17.61 -2.04
C ASP A 142 6.51 18.10 -1.03
N GLU A 143 5.67 17.18 -0.57
CA GLU A 143 4.61 17.39 0.43
C GLU A 143 3.58 18.49 0.11
N VAL A 144 3.21 18.66 -1.16
CA VAL A 144 2.24 19.68 -1.58
C VAL A 144 0.82 19.51 -1.02
N ASP A 145 0.48 18.33 -0.48
CA ASP A 145 -0.86 18.04 0.06
C ASP A 145 -1.22 18.89 1.28
N LYS A 146 -0.24 19.28 2.11
CA LYS A 146 -0.50 20.05 3.35
C LYS A 146 -1.09 21.43 3.03
N SER A 147 -0.81 21.93 1.83
CA SER A 147 -1.15 23.29 1.40
C SER A 147 -2.19 23.29 0.29
N SER A 148 -2.67 22.11 -0.12
CA SER A 148 -3.45 21.96 -1.34
C SER A 148 -4.78 22.70 -1.33
N ASP A 149 -5.33 22.98 -0.14
CA ASP A 149 -6.65 23.60 0.03
C ASP A 149 -6.54 25.09 0.30
N ASN A 150 -5.32 25.63 0.24
CA ASN A 150 -5.05 27.02 0.47
C ASN A 150 -5.13 27.82 -0.83
N GLN A 151 -5.86 28.93 -0.82
CA GLN A 151 -6.02 29.82 -1.97
C GLN A 151 -4.68 30.39 -2.47
N VAL A 152 -3.70 30.61 -1.58
CA VAL A 152 -2.34 31.04 -1.92
C VAL A 152 -1.63 29.97 -2.76
N PHE A 153 -1.78 28.70 -2.40
CA PHE A 153 -1.23 27.60 -3.20
C PHE A 153 -1.89 27.52 -4.57
N LEU A 154 -3.22 27.63 -4.66
CA LEU A 154 -3.92 27.69 -5.96
C LEU A 154 -3.46 28.87 -6.82
N SER A 155 -3.21 30.02 -6.20
CA SER A 155 -2.65 31.19 -6.90
C SER A 155 -1.24 30.89 -7.43
N PHE A 156 -0.43 30.13 -6.68
CA PHE A 156 0.92 29.76 -7.09
C PHE A 156 0.91 28.78 -8.27
N LEU A 157 0.00 27.80 -8.25
CA LEU A 157 -0.24 26.94 -9.40
C LEU A 157 -0.71 27.73 -10.63
N GLY A 158 -1.53 28.78 -10.43
CA GLY A 158 -1.94 29.70 -11.47
C GLY A 158 -0.78 30.48 -12.09
N LEU A 159 0.13 30.99 -11.26
CA LEU A 159 1.36 31.65 -11.70
C LEU A 159 2.20 30.70 -12.55
N LEU A 160 2.50 29.50 -12.05
CA LEU A 160 3.29 28.51 -12.78
C LEU A 160 2.65 28.10 -14.11
N ARG A 161 1.32 27.97 -14.14
CA ARG A 161 0.58 27.72 -15.38
C ARG A 161 0.74 28.85 -16.38
N ASN A 162 0.58 30.09 -15.95
CA ASN A 162 0.73 31.24 -16.84
C ASN A 162 2.12 31.23 -17.51
N LYS A 163 3.17 31.12 -16.70
CA LYS A 163 4.55 31.06 -17.19
C LYS A 163 4.80 29.91 -18.16
N TYR A 164 4.26 28.73 -17.88
CA TYR A 164 4.37 27.58 -18.77
C TYR A 164 3.74 27.84 -20.15
N LEU A 165 2.56 28.48 -20.19
CA LEU A 165 1.89 28.83 -21.45
C LEU A 165 2.62 29.94 -22.21
N GLU A 166 3.15 30.94 -21.51
CA GLU A 166 3.94 32.02 -22.12
C GLU A 166 5.27 31.50 -22.69
N GLN A 167 5.93 30.56 -22.01
CA GLN A 167 7.11 29.85 -22.52
C GLN A 167 6.82 29.12 -23.83
N MET A 168 5.68 28.41 -23.92
CA MET A 168 5.27 27.73 -25.16
C MET A 168 5.02 28.71 -26.32
N GLN A 169 4.59 29.94 -26.00
CA GLN A 169 4.41 31.03 -26.95
C GLN A 169 5.70 31.81 -27.24
N LYS A 170 6.81 31.47 -26.57
CA LYS A 170 8.12 32.16 -26.64
C LYS A 170 8.10 33.60 -26.15
N ASN A 171 7.18 33.93 -25.25
CA ASN A 171 7.03 35.27 -24.66
C ASN A 171 7.74 35.41 -23.31
N ASP A 172 8.09 34.30 -22.68
CA ASP A 172 8.68 34.26 -21.33
C ASP A 172 9.69 33.11 -21.22
N ASN A 173 10.58 33.21 -20.23
CA ASN A 173 11.47 32.11 -19.81
C ASN A 173 11.06 31.62 -18.41
N THR A 174 10.95 30.31 -18.22
CA THR A 174 10.56 29.69 -16.95
C THR A 174 11.27 28.35 -16.75
N PHE A 175 10.93 27.65 -15.67
CA PHE A 175 11.46 26.33 -15.38
C PHE A 175 11.32 25.37 -16.57
N GLN A 176 12.40 24.62 -16.85
CA GLN A 176 12.40 23.50 -17.77
C GLN A 176 11.31 22.49 -17.39
N SER A 177 11.22 22.15 -16.11
CA SER A 177 10.19 21.23 -15.61
C SER A 177 9.83 21.58 -14.17
N VAL A 178 8.56 21.36 -13.83
CA VAL A 178 8.04 21.45 -12.46
C VAL A 178 7.49 20.09 -12.05
N VAL A 179 8.04 19.54 -10.97
CA VAL A 179 7.64 18.28 -10.35
C VAL A 179 6.99 18.56 -9.00
N LEU A 180 5.71 18.26 -8.86
CA LEU A 180 5.01 18.32 -7.58
C LEU A 180 4.81 16.91 -7.03
N ALA A 181 5.15 16.65 -5.77
CA ALA A 181 4.96 15.35 -5.15
C ALA A 181 4.02 15.43 -3.95
N GLY A 182 3.11 14.46 -3.88
CA GLY A 182 2.06 14.38 -2.87
C GLY A 182 1.37 13.01 -2.86
N VAL A 183 0.42 12.85 -1.97
CA VAL A 183 -0.52 11.73 -1.89
C VAL A 183 -1.64 11.95 -2.89
N TYR A 184 -2.13 13.17 -3.00
CA TYR A 184 -3.29 13.49 -3.82
C TYR A 184 -2.89 14.01 -5.18
N ASP A 185 -3.75 13.77 -6.16
CA ASP A 185 -3.64 14.42 -7.45
C ASP A 185 -4.12 15.88 -7.35
N ILE A 186 -3.18 16.79 -7.58
CA ILE A 186 -3.39 18.24 -7.56
C ILE A 186 -4.36 18.68 -8.67
N LYS A 187 -4.54 17.90 -9.73
CA LYS A 187 -5.58 18.13 -10.75
C LYS A 187 -6.99 18.02 -10.15
N ASN A 188 -7.15 17.17 -9.13
CA ASN A 188 -8.43 16.77 -8.55
C ASN A 188 -8.68 17.31 -7.12
N LEU A 189 -8.01 18.40 -6.72
CA LEU A 189 -8.19 19.06 -5.40
C LEU A 189 -9.64 19.45 -5.04
N LYS A 190 -10.55 19.39 -6.02
CA LYS A 190 -11.98 19.69 -5.91
C LYS A 190 -12.72 18.90 -4.81
N SER A 191 -12.24 17.72 -4.44
CA SER A 191 -13.08 16.67 -3.84
C SER A 191 -13.05 16.56 -2.31
N LYS A 192 -12.24 17.36 -1.61
CA LYS A 192 -11.94 17.04 -0.19
C LYS A 192 -12.41 18.02 0.88
N PHE A 193 -12.69 19.28 0.56
CA PHE A 193 -12.62 20.29 1.64
C PHE A 193 -13.76 21.29 1.73
N ARG A 194 -14.89 21.11 1.03
CA ARG A 194 -16.00 22.07 1.16
C ARG A 194 -17.38 21.42 1.25
N PRO A 195 -18.22 21.81 2.23
CA PRO A 195 -19.62 21.39 2.28
C PRO A 195 -20.34 21.82 0.99
N ALA A 196 -21.41 21.09 0.66
CA ALA A 196 -22.19 21.31 -0.56
C ALA A 196 -22.73 22.75 -0.61
N GLY A 197 -22.18 23.60 -1.49
CA GLY A 197 -22.70 24.96 -1.71
C GLY A 197 -21.73 25.99 -2.30
N GLU A 198 -20.41 25.80 -2.20
CA GLU A 198 -19.45 26.77 -2.74
C GLU A 198 -19.01 26.47 -4.19
N GLN A 199 -18.77 27.52 -4.97
CA GLN A 199 -18.40 27.43 -6.39
C GLN A 199 -17.18 26.54 -6.61
N LYS A 200 -17.33 25.53 -7.47
CA LYS A 200 -16.28 24.62 -7.92
C LYS A 200 -15.30 25.35 -8.85
N TYR A 201 -14.16 25.80 -8.34
CA TYR A 201 -13.06 26.24 -9.20
C TYR A 201 -12.26 25.03 -9.70
N ASN A 202 -11.88 25.02 -10.98
CA ASN A 202 -10.99 24.00 -11.54
C ASN A 202 -9.54 24.27 -11.08
N SER A 203 -8.79 23.22 -10.73
CA SER A 203 -7.35 23.36 -10.42
C SER A 203 -6.63 24.00 -11.61
N PRO A 204 -5.84 25.07 -11.42
CA PRO A 204 -5.01 25.63 -12.48
C PRO A 204 -3.95 24.65 -13.00
N TRP A 205 -3.74 23.51 -12.33
CA TRP A 205 -2.75 22.50 -12.69
C TRP A 205 -3.16 21.56 -13.84
N ASN A 206 -4.17 21.92 -14.63
CA ASN A 206 -4.65 21.12 -15.76
C ASN A 206 -3.67 21.06 -16.95
N ILE A 207 -2.59 21.86 -16.92
CA ILE A 207 -1.48 21.80 -17.90
C ILE A 207 -0.52 20.64 -17.64
N ALA A 208 -0.56 20.05 -16.44
CA ALA A 208 0.36 18.99 -16.08
C ALA A 208 0.00 17.70 -16.81
N VAL A 209 1.02 17.00 -17.30
CA VAL A 209 0.83 15.69 -17.94
C VAL A 209 0.57 14.61 -16.89
N ASP A 210 -0.02 13.49 -17.31
CA ASP A 210 -0.22 12.34 -16.45
C ASP A 210 1.11 11.61 -16.20
N PHE A 211 1.31 11.18 -14.96
CA PHE A 211 2.51 10.48 -14.51
C PHE A 211 2.26 8.98 -14.40
N ASP A 212 2.63 8.26 -15.46
CA ASP A 212 2.28 6.85 -15.67
C ASP A 212 3.40 5.89 -15.26
N VAL A 213 4.52 6.40 -14.75
CA VAL A 213 5.61 5.55 -14.26
C VAL A 213 5.14 4.82 -13.00
N ASP A 214 5.10 3.49 -13.07
CA ASP A 214 4.82 2.66 -11.91
C ASP A 214 6.00 2.77 -10.93
N MET A 215 5.69 3.14 -9.68
CA MET A 215 6.68 3.28 -8.61
C MET A 215 6.71 2.06 -7.68
N SER A 216 5.85 1.06 -7.90
CA SER A 216 5.95 -0.24 -7.25
C SER A 216 7.24 -0.96 -7.70
N PHE A 217 7.74 -1.92 -6.92
CA PHE A 217 8.88 -2.73 -7.32
C PHE A 217 8.43 -4.08 -7.84
N SER A 218 8.94 -4.47 -9.01
CA SER A 218 8.84 -5.85 -9.50
C SER A 218 9.71 -6.81 -8.66
N ALA A 219 9.48 -8.12 -8.79
CA ALA A 219 10.32 -9.11 -8.13
C ALA A 219 11.78 -9.02 -8.60
N GLU A 220 12.01 -8.76 -9.89
CA GLU A 220 13.33 -8.57 -10.48
C GLU A 220 14.04 -7.33 -9.91
N GLU A 221 13.29 -6.24 -9.69
CA GLU A 221 13.82 -5.03 -9.05
C GLU A 221 14.16 -5.26 -7.57
N ILE A 222 13.34 -6.02 -6.83
CA ILE A 222 13.65 -6.42 -5.46
C ILE A 222 14.91 -7.27 -5.40
N GLU A 223 15.11 -8.13 -6.41
CA GLU A 223 16.30 -8.98 -6.53
C GLU A 223 17.58 -8.15 -6.54
N THR A 224 17.63 -7.00 -7.21
CA THR A 224 18.85 -6.16 -7.25
C THR A 224 19.28 -5.68 -5.86
N MET A 225 18.30 -5.34 -5.00
CA MET A 225 18.56 -4.93 -3.62
C MET A 225 19.13 -6.09 -2.80
N LEU A 226 18.54 -7.28 -2.93
CA LEU A 226 18.96 -8.47 -2.20
C LEU A 226 20.31 -9.00 -2.70
N ARG A 227 20.63 -8.87 -4.00
CA ARG A 227 21.96 -9.17 -4.54
C ARG A 227 23.03 -8.33 -3.87
N ALA A 228 22.80 -7.02 -3.73
CA ALA A 228 23.75 -6.13 -3.06
C ALA A 228 23.94 -6.51 -1.58
N TYR A 229 22.87 -6.95 -0.89
CA TYR A 229 22.98 -7.46 0.48
C TYR A 229 23.76 -8.79 0.53
N GLU A 230 23.48 -9.72 -0.39
CA GLU A 230 24.12 -11.02 -0.44
C GLU A 230 25.62 -10.93 -0.80
N GLU A 231 26.01 -9.94 -1.61
CA GLU A 231 27.42 -9.63 -1.88
C GLU A 231 28.19 -9.17 -0.63
N ASP A 232 27.53 -8.48 0.30
CA ASP A 232 28.14 -7.97 1.52
C ASP A 232 28.09 -8.99 2.69
N HIS A 233 27.04 -9.81 2.76
CA HIS A 233 26.76 -10.68 3.92
C HIS A 233 26.94 -12.19 3.65
N HIS A 234 26.96 -12.62 2.39
CA HIS A 234 27.16 -14.02 1.98
C HIS A 234 26.29 -15.02 2.74
N THR A 235 24.99 -14.75 2.82
CA THR A 235 24.06 -15.59 3.59
C THR A 235 23.70 -16.89 2.87
N GLY A 236 24.03 -17.02 1.58
CA GLY A 236 23.70 -18.18 0.75
C GLY A 236 22.23 -18.25 0.33
N MET A 237 21.47 -17.16 0.50
CA MET A 237 20.05 -17.12 0.15
C MET A 237 19.81 -17.37 -1.35
N ASP A 238 18.69 -18.01 -1.69
CA ASP A 238 18.17 -17.98 -3.05
C ASP A 238 17.51 -16.60 -3.29
N VAL A 239 18.32 -15.67 -3.81
CA VAL A 239 17.92 -14.28 -4.02
C VAL A 239 16.65 -14.16 -4.88
N SER A 240 16.50 -15.03 -5.90
CA SER A 240 15.35 -14.96 -6.81
C SER A 240 14.08 -15.52 -6.17
N TYR A 241 14.22 -16.56 -5.36
CA TYR A 241 13.10 -17.08 -4.57
C TYR A 241 12.63 -16.07 -3.52
N VAL A 242 13.56 -15.52 -2.74
CA VAL A 242 13.24 -14.56 -1.66
C VAL A 242 12.65 -13.26 -2.24
N SER A 243 13.15 -12.77 -3.37
CA SER A 243 12.61 -11.57 -4.02
C SER A 243 11.15 -11.74 -4.44
N ARG A 244 10.80 -12.90 -5.02
CA ARG A 244 9.43 -13.25 -5.39
C ARG A 244 8.53 -13.39 -4.17
N LEU A 245 9.00 -14.05 -3.11
CA LEU A 245 8.25 -14.19 -1.86
C LEU A 245 7.93 -12.83 -1.24
N ILE A 246 8.90 -11.93 -1.17
CA ILE A 246 8.69 -10.55 -0.69
C ILE A 246 7.71 -9.81 -1.59
N TYR A 247 7.82 -9.96 -2.92
CA TYR A 247 6.87 -9.36 -3.86
C TYR A 247 5.44 -9.86 -3.62
N GLU A 248 5.22 -11.16 -3.41
CA GLU A 248 3.89 -11.74 -3.16
C GLU A 248 3.22 -11.14 -1.92
N TYR A 249 3.97 -10.87 -0.85
CA TYR A 249 3.43 -10.21 0.35
C TYR A 249 3.16 -8.73 0.15
N THR A 250 4.02 -8.04 -0.59
CA THR A 250 4.08 -6.56 -0.62
C THR A 250 3.43 -5.95 -1.85
N SER A 251 3.19 -6.73 -2.91
CA SER A 251 2.93 -6.26 -4.28
C SER A 251 3.91 -5.16 -4.73
N GLY A 252 5.18 -5.23 -4.28
CA GLY A 252 6.19 -4.22 -4.63
C GLY A 252 6.06 -2.90 -3.88
N TYR A 253 5.26 -2.80 -2.82
CA TYR A 253 5.12 -1.56 -2.07
C TYR A 253 6.46 -1.16 -1.40
N PRO A 254 7.10 -0.04 -1.77
CA PRO A 254 8.50 0.24 -1.44
C PRO A 254 8.85 0.12 0.05
N TYR A 255 8.07 0.76 0.93
CA TYR A 255 8.31 0.66 2.37
C TYR A 255 8.14 -0.76 2.92
N LEU A 256 7.13 -1.51 2.47
CA LEU A 256 6.90 -2.87 2.96
C LEU A 256 8.07 -3.78 2.55
N VAL A 257 8.57 -3.65 1.31
CA VAL A 257 9.74 -4.38 0.82
C VAL A 257 10.95 -4.12 1.73
N SER A 258 11.32 -2.85 1.92
CA SER A 258 12.46 -2.48 2.77
C SER A 258 12.25 -2.88 4.23
N ARG A 259 11.03 -2.79 4.75
CA ARG A 259 10.72 -3.10 6.15
C ARG A 259 10.77 -4.59 6.44
N LEU A 260 10.30 -5.45 5.54
CA LEU A 260 10.44 -6.89 5.70
C LEU A 260 11.92 -7.30 5.77
N CYS A 261 12.73 -6.81 4.83
CA CYS A 261 14.17 -7.07 4.82
C CYS A 261 14.86 -6.56 6.09
N GLN A 262 14.49 -5.35 6.54
CA GLN A 262 15.03 -4.78 7.77
C GLN A 262 14.68 -5.62 9.01
N LEU A 263 13.44 -6.10 9.12
CA LEU A 263 13.02 -6.92 10.25
C LEU A 263 13.71 -8.29 10.24
N ALA A 264 13.87 -8.90 9.06
CA ALA A 264 14.63 -10.13 8.90
C ALA A 264 16.07 -9.95 9.40
N ASP A 265 16.78 -8.97 8.84
CA ASP A 265 18.20 -8.70 9.16
C ASP A 265 18.43 -8.25 10.61
N GLU A 266 17.66 -7.26 11.10
CA GLU A 266 17.98 -6.59 12.38
C GLU A 266 17.28 -7.20 13.60
N ARG A 267 16.19 -7.95 13.40
CA ARG A 267 15.31 -8.39 14.52
C ARG A 267 15.16 -9.89 14.66
N LEU A 268 15.33 -10.64 13.57
CA LEU A 268 15.16 -12.09 13.57
C LEU A 268 16.49 -12.81 13.46
N ALA A 269 17.41 -12.33 12.62
CA ALA A 269 18.74 -12.89 12.53
C ALA A 269 19.47 -12.86 13.89
N GLY A 270 20.05 -13.99 14.29
CA GLY A 270 20.74 -14.16 15.57
C GLY A 270 19.81 -14.39 16.78
N THR A 271 18.51 -14.57 16.58
CA THR A 271 17.59 -14.98 17.65
C THR A 271 17.64 -16.50 17.90
N GLU A 272 17.05 -16.99 18.99
CA GLU A 272 16.96 -18.44 19.25
C GLU A 272 16.25 -19.21 18.13
N ALA A 273 15.31 -18.57 17.43
CA ALA A 273 14.56 -19.17 16.32
C ALA A 273 15.34 -19.15 14.99
N PHE A 274 16.30 -18.24 14.84
CA PHE A 274 17.14 -18.09 13.64
C PHE A 274 18.58 -17.74 14.07
N PRO A 275 19.33 -18.68 14.66
CA PRO A 275 20.64 -18.38 15.25
C PRO A 275 21.68 -17.96 14.22
N GLU A 276 21.57 -18.47 12.99
CA GLU A 276 22.43 -18.13 11.87
C GLU A 276 21.74 -17.15 10.91
N ASN A 277 22.48 -16.16 10.40
CA ASN A 277 21.93 -15.15 9.49
C ASN A 277 21.30 -15.73 8.22
N GLN A 278 21.73 -16.91 7.78
CA GLN A 278 21.16 -17.56 6.59
C GLN A 278 19.74 -18.07 6.79
N GLU A 279 19.37 -18.44 8.02
CA GLU A 279 18.08 -19.07 8.30
C GLU A 279 16.90 -18.09 8.23
N VAL A 280 17.16 -16.78 8.29
CA VAL A 280 16.10 -15.77 8.17
C VAL A 280 15.69 -15.51 6.72
N TRP A 281 16.55 -15.83 5.76
CA TRP A 281 16.31 -15.60 4.32
C TRP A 281 15.63 -16.81 3.65
N THR A 282 14.66 -17.38 4.36
CA THR A 282 13.80 -18.49 3.90
C THR A 282 12.32 -18.09 3.95
N GLN A 283 11.43 -18.98 3.55
CA GLN A 283 10.00 -18.77 3.68
C GLN A 283 9.59 -18.47 5.13
N GLU A 284 10.09 -19.26 6.07
CA GLU A 284 9.78 -19.18 7.49
C GLU A 284 10.24 -17.84 8.09
N GLY A 285 11.46 -17.40 7.74
CA GLY A 285 12.01 -16.13 8.21
C GLY A 285 11.25 -14.92 7.67
N ILE A 286 10.89 -14.91 6.39
CA ILE A 286 10.09 -13.82 5.80
C ILE A 286 8.66 -13.81 6.38
N VAL A 287 8.05 -14.97 6.60
CA VAL A 287 6.76 -15.09 7.30
C VAL A 287 6.85 -14.55 8.72
N ALA A 288 7.94 -14.85 9.44
CA ALA A 288 8.16 -14.31 10.78
C ALA A 288 8.34 -12.78 10.75
N ALA A 289 9.04 -12.23 9.76
CA ALA A 289 9.21 -10.79 9.58
C ALA A 289 7.87 -10.09 9.28
N GLU A 290 7.03 -10.71 8.45
CA GLU A 290 5.68 -10.25 8.14
C GLU A 290 4.79 -10.22 9.38
N LEU A 291 4.82 -11.29 10.17
CA LEU A 291 4.07 -11.38 11.42
C LEU A 291 4.51 -10.30 12.40
N MET A 292 5.81 -10.09 12.53
CA MET A 292 6.39 -9.06 13.38
C MET A 292 5.96 -7.66 12.92
N LEU A 293 5.99 -7.40 11.61
CA LEU A 293 5.54 -6.14 11.01
C LEU A 293 4.07 -5.86 11.36
N ARG A 294 3.17 -6.82 11.17
CA ARG A 294 1.73 -6.63 11.46
C ARG A 294 1.43 -6.40 12.93
N ARG A 295 2.21 -7.00 13.84
CA ARG A 295 2.04 -6.85 15.29
C ARG A 295 2.58 -5.53 15.83
N GLN A 296 3.50 -4.88 15.11
CA GLN A 296 4.01 -3.55 15.47
C GLN A 296 2.95 -2.46 15.19
N SER A 297 2.93 -1.44 16.05
CA SER A 297 2.37 -0.14 15.68
C SER A 297 3.36 0.57 14.76
N GLY A 298 2.85 1.35 13.82
CA GLY A 298 3.70 2.01 12.84
C GLY A 298 2.91 3.01 12.00
N THR A 299 3.61 4.06 11.55
CA THR A 299 3.00 5.21 10.88
C THR A 299 2.19 4.83 9.63
N LEU A 300 2.56 3.77 8.90
CA LEU A 300 1.79 3.26 7.76
C LEU A 300 0.42 2.77 8.18
N PHE A 301 0.38 1.89 9.20
CA PHE A 301 -0.86 1.29 9.67
C PHE A 301 -1.71 2.29 10.44
N ASP A 302 -1.09 3.22 11.18
CA ASP A 302 -1.79 4.30 11.87
C ASP A 302 -2.49 5.23 10.86
N ASP A 303 -1.81 5.61 9.76
CA ASP A 303 -2.43 6.39 8.70
C ASP A 303 -3.56 5.59 8.02
N LEU A 304 -3.33 4.32 7.72
CA LEU A 304 -4.33 3.44 7.12
C LEU A 304 -5.59 3.32 8.00
N ILE A 305 -5.44 3.10 9.31
CA ILE A 305 -6.55 3.03 10.27
C ILE A 305 -7.28 4.38 10.34
N LYS A 306 -6.52 5.49 10.40
CA LYS A 306 -7.08 6.84 10.41
C LYS A 306 -7.93 7.11 9.17
N LYS A 307 -7.44 6.76 7.97
CA LYS A 307 -8.22 6.95 6.72
C LYS A 307 -9.52 6.15 6.72
N LEU A 308 -9.53 4.94 7.27
CA LEU A 308 -10.77 4.17 7.37
C LEU A 308 -11.77 4.76 8.38
N ALA A 309 -11.28 5.39 9.45
CA ALA A 309 -12.11 6.15 10.37
C ALA A 309 -12.68 7.43 9.71
N ASP A 310 -11.85 8.16 8.95
CA ASP A 310 -12.25 9.38 8.23
C ASP A 310 -13.25 9.09 7.10
N PHE A 311 -13.21 7.89 6.50
CA PHE A 311 -14.07 7.49 5.37
C PHE A 311 -14.84 6.18 5.64
N PRO A 312 -15.96 6.21 6.40
CA PRO A 312 -16.72 5.01 6.77
C PRO A 312 -17.27 4.19 5.59
N LYS A 313 -17.63 4.86 4.48
CA LYS A 313 -18.07 4.17 3.24
C LYS A 313 -16.93 3.39 2.59
N LEU A 314 -15.69 3.91 2.64
CA LEU A 314 -14.51 3.20 2.18
C LEU A 314 -14.24 1.99 3.09
N LYS A 315 -14.30 2.18 4.42
CA LYS A 315 -14.21 1.07 5.40
C LYS A 315 -15.21 -0.05 5.09
N LYS A 316 -16.47 0.29 4.83
CA LYS A 316 -17.50 -0.68 4.47
C LYS A 316 -17.18 -1.42 3.17
N MET A 317 -16.69 -0.72 2.14
CA MET A 317 -16.29 -1.34 0.88
C MET A 317 -15.13 -2.32 1.06
N VAL A 318 -14.10 -1.95 1.84
CA VAL A 318 -12.99 -2.85 2.18
C VAL A 318 -13.50 -4.10 2.91
N GLN A 319 -14.40 -3.95 3.88
CA GLN A 319 -15.02 -5.09 4.58
C GLN A 319 -15.81 -6.00 3.63
N ASP A 320 -16.58 -5.43 2.69
CA ASP A 320 -17.34 -6.21 1.72
C ASP A 320 -16.41 -6.99 0.75
N ILE A 321 -15.28 -6.40 0.36
CA ILE A 321 -14.25 -7.10 -0.44
C ILE A 321 -13.66 -8.26 0.37
N LEU A 322 -13.19 -7.99 1.60
CA LEU A 322 -12.46 -8.95 2.42
C LEU A 322 -13.32 -10.12 2.92
N PHE A 323 -14.52 -9.83 3.42
CA PHE A 323 -15.36 -10.81 4.11
C PHE A 323 -16.46 -11.39 3.22
N CYS A 324 -17.05 -10.57 2.35
CA CYS A 324 -18.16 -11.00 1.49
C CYS A 324 -17.67 -11.46 0.10
N GLY A 325 -16.39 -11.26 -0.22
CA GLY A 325 -15.84 -11.51 -1.56
C GLY A 325 -16.54 -10.68 -2.65
N ARG A 326 -17.11 -9.52 -2.28
CA ARG A 326 -17.84 -8.67 -3.21
C ARG A 326 -16.85 -8.06 -4.20
N ARG A 327 -17.12 -8.29 -5.49
CA ARG A 327 -16.35 -7.71 -6.59
C ARG A 327 -16.98 -6.40 -7.03
N TYR A 328 -16.17 -5.35 -7.06
CA TYR A 328 -16.56 -4.05 -7.58
C TYR A 328 -15.83 -3.82 -8.91
N PRO A 329 -16.51 -3.37 -9.97
CA PRO A 329 -15.83 -2.93 -11.18
C PRO A 329 -14.82 -1.84 -10.85
N PHE A 330 -13.64 -1.91 -11.45
CA PHE A 330 -12.62 -0.89 -11.28
C PHE A 330 -12.97 0.32 -12.13
N GLU A 331 -13.36 1.42 -11.48
CA GLU A 331 -13.70 2.69 -12.14
C GLU A 331 -13.07 3.84 -11.36
N ARG A 332 -12.12 4.56 -11.97
CA ARG A 332 -11.37 5.65 -11.34
C ARG A 332 -12.21 6.91 -11.16
N ASP A 333 -13.30 7.06 -11.92
CA ASP A 333 -14.27 8.16 -11.71
C ASP A 333 -15.18 7.92 -10.48
N ASN A 334 -15.20 6.69 -9.94
CA ASN A 334 -15.86 6.43 -8.67
C ASN A 334 -15.01 6.95 -7.51
N HIS A 335 -15.49 7.99 -6.84
CA HIS A 335 -14.77 8.65 -5.75
C HIS A 335 -14.25 7.71 -4.64
N LEU A 336 -14.99 6.65 -4.27
CA LEU A 336 -14.52 5.73 -3.23
C LEU A 336 -13.37 4.83 -3.73
N ILE A 337 -13.45 4.39 -4.99
CA ILE A 337 -12.38 3.62 -5.64
C ILE A 337 -11.15 4.51 -5.80
N ASP A 338 -11.35 5.77 -6.22
CA ASP A 338 -10.26 6.72 -6.38
C ASP A 338 -9.52 6.99 -5.06
N LEU A 339 -10.26 7.22 -3.98
CA LEU A 339 -9.68 7.37 -2.64
C LEU A 339 -8.90 6.12 -2.22
N GLY A 340 -9.45 4.93 -2.44
CA GLY A 340 -8.78 3.69 -2.05
C GLY A 340 -7.48 3.46 -2.83
N VAL A 341 -7.43 3.77 -4.13
CA VAL A 341 -6.19 3.72 -4.91
C VAL A 341 -5.19 4.80 -4.46
N THR A 342 -5.67 6.02 -4.21
CA THR A 342 -4.87 7.15 -3.71
C THR A 342 -4.15 6.81 -2.39
N PHE A 343 -4.84 6.13 -1.49
CA PHE A 343 -4.26 5.67 -0.21
C PHE A 343 -3.43 4.39 -0.35
N GLY A 344 -3.36 3.79 -1.54
CA GLY A 344 -2.66 2.53 -1.79
C GLY A 344 -3.41 1.29 -1.25
N PHE A 345 -4.68 1.44 -0.87
CA PHE A 345 -5.52 0.34 -0.40
C PHE A 345 -6.00 -0.53 -1.54
N PHE A 346 -6.20 0.05 -2.72
CA PHE A 346 -6.74 -0.66 -3.87
C PHE A 346 -5.76 -0.72 -5.03
N LYS A 347 -5.86 -1.81 -5.79
CA LYS A 347 -5.28 -1.97 -7.12
C LYS A 347 -6.34 -2.53 -8.07
N GLU A 348 -6.11 -2.37 -9.36
CA GLU A 348 -6.86 -3.09 -10.37
C GLU A 348 -6.36 -4.53 -10.46
N ASN A 349 -7.29 -5.48 -10.56
CA ASN A 349 -7.00 -6.85 -10.92
C ASN A 349 -8.07 -7.34 -11.90
N ASN A 350 -7.74 -7.50 -13.18
CA ASN A 350 -8.67 -7.96 -14.22
C ASN A 350 -9.99 -7.18 -14.26
N GLY A 351 -9.93 -5.84 -14.22
CA GLY A 351 -11.11 -4.98 -14.25
C GLY A 351 -11.93 -4.91 -12.96
N VAL A 352 -11.48 -5.53 -11.86
CA VAL A 352 -12.12 -5.42 -10.54
C VAL A 352 -11.19 -4.81 -9.50
N VAL A 353 -11.78 -4.21 -8.46
CA VAL A 353 -11.07 -3.68 -7.31
C VAL A 353 -10.54 -4.83 -6.44
N ALA A 354 -9.24 -4.83 -6.19
CA ALA A 354 -8.55 -5.71 -5.25
C ALA A 354 -7.81 -4.89 -4.18
N ILE A 355 -7.51 -5.51 -3.04
CA ILE A 355 -6.66 -4.86 -2.02
C ILE A 355 -5.21 -4.81 -2.53
N GLY A 356 -4.50 -3.72 -2.21
CA GLY A 356 -3.20 -3.38 -2.78
C GLY A 356 -2.12 -4.44 -2.55
N ASN A 357 -2.12 -5.10 -1.39
CA ASN A 357 -1.16 -6.15 -1.05
C ASN A 357 -1.67 -7.06 0.08
N ARG A 358 -1.05 -8.24 0.21
CA ARG A 358 -1.41 -9.28 1.18
C ARG A 358 -1.25 -8.82 2.63
N ILE A 359 -0.24 -7.99 2.92
CA ILE A 359 -0.03 -7.44 4.27
C ILE A 359 -1.21 -6.56 4.69
N PHE A 360 -1.67 -5.69 3.79
CA PHE A 360 -2.85 -4.85 4.03
C PHE A 360 -4.10 -5.71 4.18
N GLU A 361 -4.28 -6.73 3.35
CA GLU A 361 -5.39 -7.67 3.51
C GLU A 361 -5.40 -8.26 4.91
N THR A 362 -4.32 -8.92 5.33
CA THR A 362 -4.24 -9.61 6.63
C THR A 362 -4.40 -8.62 7.78
N LYS A 363 -3.76 -7.44 7.72
CA LYS A 363 -3.85 -6.42 8.78
C LYS A 363 -5.28 -5.87 8.92
N LEU A 364 -5.93 -5.54 7.82
CA LEU A 364 -7.31 -5.02 7.80
C LEU A 364 -8.29 -6.09 8.27
N TYR A 365 -8.06 -7.33 7.85
CA TYR A 365 -8.82 -8.48 8.29
C TYR A 365 -8.73 -8.64 9.81
N ASP A 366 -7.51 -8.61 10.36
CA ASP A 366 -7.26 -8.72 11.79
C ASP A 366 -7.90 -7.57 12.60
N LEU A 367 -7.80 -6.34 12.09
CA LEU A 367 -8.42 -5.16 12.66
C LEU A 367 -9.94 -5.32 12.75
N PHE A 368 -10.60 -5.62 11.63
CA PHE A 368 -12.06 -5.71 11.60
C PHE A 368 -12.59 -6.88 12.43
N LEU A 369 -11.90 -8.02 12.47
CA LEU A 369 -12.24 -9.10 13.39
C LEU A 369 -12.11 -8.67 14.85
N SER A 370 -11.08 -7.89 15.18
CA SER A 370 -10.91 -7.37 16.54
C SER A 370 -12.01 -6.39 16.93
N GLU A 371 -12.43 -5.52 16.01
CA GLU A 371 -13.56 -4.60 16.22
C GLU A 371 -14.85 -5.38 16.44
N MET A 372 -15.12 -6.38 15.60
CA MET A 372 -16.31 -7.23 15.72
C MET A 372 -16.34 -7.98 17.05
N LEU A 373 -15.22 -8.51 17.54
CA LEU A 373 -15.16 -9.16 18.85
C LEU A 373 -15.50 -8.23 20.03
N LEU A 374 -15.32 -6.92 19.87
CA LEU A 374 -15.67 -5.92 20.88
C LEU A 374 -17.14 -5.46 20.75
N GLU A 375 -17.68 -5.45 19.54
CA GLU A 375 -19.09 -5.11 19.26
C GLU A 375 -20.04 -6.27 19.60
N ASP A 376 -19.64 -7.52 19.31
CA ASP A 376 -20.35 -8.74 19.68
C ASP A 376 -20.15 -9.06 21.17
N THR A 377 -21.03 -8.46 21.96
CA THR A 377 -21.45 -8.97 23.28
C THR A 377 -22.35 -10.22 23.16
N LEU A 378 -22.53 -10.76 21.96
CA LEU A 378 -23.30 -11.98 21.70
C LEU A 378 -22.38 -13.21 21.73
N GLY A 379 -22.27 -13.85 22.91
CA GLY A 379 -21.85 -15.25 23.04
C GLY A 379 -20.47 -15.54 23.62
N GLN A 380 -19.81 -14.59 24.30
CA GLN A 380 -18.47 -14.80 24.86
C GLN A 380 -18.37 -15.78 26.06
N THR A 381 -19.44 -16.48 26.46
CA THR A 381 -19.41 -17.27 27.70
C THR A 381 -19.14 -18.78 27.51
N GLU A 382 -19.21 -19.35 26.31
CA GLU A 382 -19.13 -20.82 26.14
C GLU A 382 -18.00 -21.34 25.22
N LEU A 383 -17.30 -20.47 24.49
CA LEU A 383 -16.23 -20.90 23.56
C LEU A 383 -14.87 -21.17 24.24
N MET A 384 -14.76 -20.99 25.56
CA MET A 384 -13.49 -21.00 26.29
C MET A 384 -13.18 -22.33 27.01
N GLU A 385 -13.08 -23.42 26.25
CA GLU A 385 -12.19 -24.52 26.63
C GLU A 385 -11.11 -24.69 25.54
N ARG A 386 -10.14 -23.76 25.51
CA ARG A 386 -9.00 -23.76 24.57
C ARG A 386 -8.27 -25.11 24.50
N ASN A 387 -8.26 -25.85 25.61
CA ASN A 387 -7.57 -27.13 25.72
C ASN A 387 -8.22 -28.25 24.89
N GLN A 388 -9.47 -28.11 24.43
CA GLN A 388 -10.10 -29.20 23.68
C GLN A 388 -9.57 -29.30 22.24
N PHE A 389 -9.20 -28.18 21.61
CA PHE A 389 -8.78 -28.13 20.20
C PHE A 389 -7.29 -28.42 20.00
N ILE A 390 -6.52 -28.49 21.08
CA ILE A 390 -5.07 -28.69 21.05
C ILE A 390 -4.75 -30.04 21.69
N ALA A 391 -4.20 -30.96 20.91
CA ALA A 391 -3.66 -32.23 21.40
C ALA A 391 -2.17 -32.30 21.06
N ASP A 392 -1.34 -32.65 22.04
CA ASP A 392 0.13 -32.68 21.94
C ASP A 392 0.74 -31.37 21.40
N GLY A 393 0.11 -30.24 21.76
CA GLY A 393 0.54 -28.92 21.31
C GLY A 393 0.25 -28.62 19.85
N MET A 394 -0.55 -29.44 19.16
CA MET A 394 -0.95 -29.26 17.76
C MET A 394 -2.46 -29.07 17.62
N LEU A 395 -2.86 -28.23 16.65
CA LEU A 395 -4.25 -27.95 16.34
C LEU A 395 -4.96 -29.16 15.72
N GLN A 396 -6.10 -29.54 16.32
CA GLN A 396 -6.94 -30.64 15.84
C GLN A 396 -8.05 -30.11 14.92
N MET A 397 -7.71 -29.84 13.66
CA MET A 397 -8.64 -29.19 12.73
C MET A 397 -9.92 -30.00 12.45
N ASN A 398 -9.87 -31.34 12.47
CA ASN A 398 -11.09 -32.17 12.38
C ASN A 398 -12.09 -31.82 13.51
N LEU A 399 -11.59 -31.66 14.74
CA LEU A 399 -12.42 -31.31 15.89
C LEU A 399 -12.91 -29.86 15.82
N VAL A 400 -12.09 -28.94 15.30
CA VAL A 400 -12.51 -27.56 15.03
C VAL A 400 -13.71 -27.53 14.09
N MET A 401 -13.65 -28.30 12.99
CA MET A 401 -14.71 -28.38 12.00
C MET A 401 -15.98 -29.04 12.57
N GLU A 402 -15.82 -30.10 13.36
CA GLU A 402 -16.94 -30.77 14.02
C GLU A 402 -17.65 -29.88 15.05
N LYS A 403 -16.88 -29.18 15.89
CA LYS A 403 -17.44 -28.28 16.90
C LYS A 403 -18.03 -27.03 16.26
N PHE A 404 -17.46 -26.54 15.16
CA PHE A 404 -18.06 -25.48 14.38
C PHE A 404 -19.42 -25.89 13.82
N TYR A 405 -19.56 -27.10 13.28
CA TYR A 405 -20.84 -27.64 12.82
C TYR A 405 -21.91 -27.62 13.94
N GLN A 406 -21.54 -28.10 15.13
CA GLN A 406 -22.44 -28.14 16.30
C GLN A 406 -22.87 -26.71 16.69
N TYR A 407 -21.90 -25.82 16.90
CA TYR A 407 -22.11 -24.42 17.28
C TYR A 407 -22.97 -23.67 16.25
N PHE A 408 -22.65 -23.83 14.97
CA PHE A 408 -23.34 -23.13 13.89
C PHE A 408 -24.79 -23.59 13.77
N THR A 409 -25.03 -24.90 13.84
CA THR A 409 -26.37 -25.47 13.77
C THR A 409 -27.21 -25.08 14.97
N GLU A 410 -26.64 -24.99 16.17
CA GLU A 410 -27.36 -24.65 17.39
C GLU A 410 -27.78 -23.17 17.43
N ILE A 411 -26.87 -22.26 17.07
CA ILE A 411 -27.09 -20.81 17.22
C ILE A 411 -27.79 -20.20 16.01
N TYR A 412 -27.49 -20.69 14.80
CA TYR A 412 -27.94 -20.08 13.55
C TYR A 412 -28.99 -20.90 12.80
N ALA A 413 -29.58 -21.95 13.41
CA ALA A 413 -30.66 -22.75 12.81
C ALA A 413 -31.79 -21.91 12.21
N ASP A 414 -32.21 -20.86 12.92
CA ASP A 414 -33.36 -20.01 12.55
C ASP A 414 -32.95 -18.69 11.85
N SER A 415 -31.67 -18.52 11.52
CA SER A 415 -31.17 -17.28 10.93
C SER A 415 -31.57 -17.12 9.45
N ASP A 416 -31.82 -15.88 9.02
CA ASP A 416 -32.15 -15.56 7.64
C ASP A 416 -31.05 -16.03 6.67
N GLN A 417 -31.45 -16.64 5.55
CA GLN A 417 -30.54 -17.11 4.50
C GLN A 417 -29.62 -15.98 4.00
N LYS A 418 -30.14 -14.76 3.87
CA LYS A 418 -29.32 -13.60 3.46
C LYS A 418 -28.32 -13.18 4.53
N PHE A 419 -28.62 -13.40 5.81
CA PHE A 419 -27.70 -13.14 6.91
C PHE A 419 -26.55 -14.15 6.90
N ILE A 420 -26.85 -15.45 6.78
CA ILE A 420 -25.81 -16.49 6.74
C ILE A 420 -24.94 -16.37 5.47
N GLU A 421 -25.51 -16.03 4.31
CA GLU A 421 -24.73 -15.81 3.07
C GLU A 421 -23.73 -14.65 3.23
N GLN A 422 -24.07 -13.62 4.01
CA GLN A 422 -23.24 -12.43 4.24
C GLN A 422 -22.27 -12.56 5.43
N GLN A 423 -22.59 -13.39 6.43
CA GLN A 423 -21.86 -13.46 7.69
C GLN A 423 -21.21 -14.82 7.96
N GLY A 424 -21.61 -15.91 7.30
CA GLY A 424 -21.13 -17.27 7.58
C GLY A 424 -19.60 -17.38 7.55
N ARG A 425 -18.96 -16.76 6.56
CA ARG A 425 -17.49 -16.67 6.46
C ARG A 425 -16.88 -15.96 7.67
N LYS A 426 -17.47 -14.82 8.08
CA LYS A 426 -17.03 -14.05 9.24
C LYS A 426 -17.17 -14.85 10.52
N ILE A 427 -18.29 -15.55 10.70
CA ILE A 427 -18.57 -16.38 11.87
C ILE A 427 -17.52 -17.49 12.00
N PHE A 428 -17.21 -18.21 10.91
CA PHE A 428 -16.15 -19.22 10.92
C PHE A 428 -14.78 -18.63 11.26
N LEU A 429 -14.46 -17.46 10.71
CA LEU A 429 -13.16 -16.83 10.92
C LEU A 429 -13.02 -16.24 12.34
N LEU A 430 -14.09 -15.72 12.93
CA LEU A 430 -14.15 -15.34 14.35
C LEU A 430 -13.96 -16.58 15.25
N TYR A 431 -14.66 -17.66 14.94
CA TYR A 431 -14.55 -18.94 15.65
C TYR A 431 -13.11 -19.46 15.61
N LEU A 432 -12.51 -19.55 14.43
CA LEU A 432 -11.14 -20.00 14.23
C LEU A 432 -10.11 -19.10 14.94
N LYS A 433 -10.27 -17.78 14.86
CA LYS A 433 -9.38 -16.81 15.52
C LYS A 433 -9.37 -16.99 17.04
N SER A 434 -10.52 -17.29 17.65
CA SER A 434 -10.62 -17.56 19.09
C SER A 434 -9.82 -18.79 19.55
N ILE A 435 -9.63 -19.76 18.65
CA ILE A 435 -8.94 -21.03 18.91
C ILE A 435 -7.43 -20.88 18.76
N ILE A 436 -6.97 -20.24 17.68
CA ILE A 436 -5.52 -20.11 17.37
C ILE A 436 -4.84 -18.98 18.16
N ASN A 437 -5.60 -17.95 18.55
CA ASN A 437 -5.27 -16.77 19.37
C ASN A 437 -3.77 -16.49 19.64
N GLY A 438 -3.00 -16.26 18.57
CA GLY A 438 -1.60 -15.82 18.64
C GLY A 438 -0.52 -16.92 18.58
N THR A 439 -0.88 -18.19 18.80
CA THR A 439 0.02 -19.36 18.67
C THR A 439 0.10 -19.87 17.23
N GLY A 440 -0.98 -19.75 16.47
CA GLY A 440 -1.03 -20.01 15.04
C GLY A 440 -1.38 -18.77 14.24
N ASN A 441 -1.03 -18.77 12.96
CA ASN A 441 -1.40 -17.76 11.98
C ASN A 441 -2.39 -18.37 10.98
N TYR A 442 -3.18 -17.53 10.34
CA TYR A 442 -3.92 -17.93 9.15
C TYR A 442 -3.68 -16.90 8.06
N TYR A 443 -3.71 -17.38 6.82
CA TYR A 443 -3.63 -16.57 5.64
C TYR A 443 -4.85 -16.87 4.78
N ILE A 444 -5.36 -15.86 4.11
CA ILE A 444 -6.46 -16.03 3.15
C ILE A 444 -5.87 -15.82 1.77
N GLU A 445 -6.16 -16.73 0.85
CA GLU A 445 -5.60 -16.70 -0.48
C GLU A 445 -6.40 -15.75 -1.37
N ALA A 446 -5.73 -14.68 -1.81
CA ALA A 446 -6.37 -13.61 -2.56
C ALA A 446 -6.86 -14.08 -3.94
N GLN A 447 -6.19 -15.07 -4.54
CA GLN A 447 -6.53 -15.58 -5.88
C GLN A 447 -7.88 -16.32 -5.93
N THR A 448 -8.28 -16.96 -4.84
CA THR A 448 -9.51 -17.76 -4.77
C THR A 448 -10.65 -17.06 -4.04
N ARG A 449 -10.42 -15.82 -3.57
CA ARG A 449 -11.45 -15.02 -2.90
C ARG A 449 -12.45 -14.45 -3.91
N ASP A 450 -13.67 -14.96 -3.86
CA ASP A 450 -14.81 -14.40 -4.59
C ASP A 450 -16.12 -14.53 -3.80
N ALA A 451 -17.23 -14.09 -4.39
CA ALA A 451 -18.54 -14.12 -3.74
C ALA A 451 -19.03 -15.53 -3.38
N ARG A 452 -18.35 -16.59 -3.84
CA ARG A 452 -18.73 -18.00 -3.68
C ARG A 452 -17.68 -18.83 -2.96
N ARG A 453 -16.38 -18.50 -3.08
CA ARG A 453 -15.25 -19.26 -2.53
C ARG A 453 -14.28 -18.37 -1.74
N THR A 454 -13.63 -18.94 -0.73
CA THR A 454 -12.49 -18.34 -0.04
C THR A 454 -11.63 -19.46 0.56
N ASP A 455 -10.36 -19.54 0.17
CA ASP A 455 -9.44 -20.51 0.75
C ASP A 455 -8.66 -19.87 1.90
N ILE A 456 -8.62 -20.57 3.03
CA ILE A 456 -7.94 -20.20 4.26
C ILE A 456 -6.88 -21.25 4.53
N ILE A 457 -5.65 -20.79 4.74
CA ILE A 457 -4.52 -21.61 5.16
C ILE A 457 -4.27 -21.29 6.62
N VAL A 458 -4.37 -22.28 7.50
CA VAL A 458 -4.03 -22.12 8.91
C VAL A 458 -2.67 -22.76 9.13
N ASP A 459 -1.68 -21.95 9.49
CA ASP A 459 -0.38 -22.42 9.96
C ASP A 459 -0.38 -22.45 11.49
N TYR A 460 -0.27 -23.65 12.05
CA TYR A 460 -0.13 -23.83 13.49
C TYR A 460 1.15 -24.61 13.77
N ARG A 461 2.18 -23.90 14.27
CA ARG A 461 3.51 -24.45 14.59
C ARG A 461 4.14 -25.21 13.41
N GLY A 462 4.05 -24.65 12.20
CA GLY A 462 4.65 -25.22 10.99
C GLY A 462 3.80 -26.30 10.31
N ARG A 463 2.64 -26.64 10.86
CA ARG A 463 1.67 -27.52 10.17
C ARG A 463 0.58 -26.67 9.53
N GLN A 464 0.42 -26.84 8.21
CA GLN A 464 -0.60 -26.15 7.44
C GLN A 464 -1.88 -26.97 7.34
N HIS A 465 -3.01 -26.30 7.54
CA HIS A 465 -4.34 -26.84 7.30
C HIS A 465 -5.03 -26.00 6.22
N ILE A 466 -5.47 -26.67 5.16
CA ILE A 466 -6.10 -26.03 4.00
C ILE A 466 -7.62 -26.13 4.13
N ILE A 467 -8.29 -24.98 4.22
CA ILE A 467 -9.73 -24.89 4.44
C ILE A 467 -10.36 -24.10 3.29
N GLU A 468 -11.27 -24.71 2.54
CA GLU A 468 -12.09 -24.01 1.53
C GLU A 468 -13.45 -23.66 2.13
N LEU A 469 -13.82 -22.38 2.07
CA LEU A 469 -15.17 -21.91 2.42
C LEU A 469 -16.00 -21.71 1.17
N LYS A 470 -17.21 -22.28 1.16
CA LYS A 470 -18.08 -22.27 -0.01
C LYS A 470 -19.54 -22.00 0.32
N ILE A 471 -20.22 -21.28 -0.58
CA ILE A 471 -21.69 -21.17 -0.60
C ILE A 471 -22.24 -22.22 -1.58
N TRP A 472 -23.09 -23.13 -1.09
CA TRP A 472 -23.66 -24.22 -1.89
C TRP A 472 -24.58 -23.70 -3.01
N ARG A 473 -24.32 -24.12 -4.26
CA ARG A 473 -25.14 -23.78 -5.44
C ARG A 473 -25.28 -24.97 -6.40
N GLY A 474 -25.80 -26.09 -5.89
CA GLY A 474 -26.11 -27.30 -6.67
C GLY A 474 -24.95 -28.28 -6.80
N ASP A 475 -25.28 -29.53 -7.15
CA ASP A 475 -24.37 -30.69 -7.02
C ASP A 475 -23.19 -30.67 -8.00
N GLU A 476 -23.39 -30.16 -9.23
CA GLU A 476 -22.32 -30.08 -10.23
C GLU A 476 -21.25 -29.04 -9.84
N TYR A 477 -21.68 -27.90 -9.28
CA TYR A 477 -20.78 -26.92 -8.69
C TYR A 477 -20.13 -27.48 -7.43
N HIS A 478 -20.79 -28.43 -6.75
CA HIS A 478 -20.26 -29.07 -5.56
C HIS A 478 -19.02 -29.93 -5.87
N GLN A 479 -19.19 -30.90 -6.77
CA GLN A 479 -18.14 -31.83 -7.20
C GLN A 479 -16.92 -31.13 -7.83
N ARG A 480 -17.13 -30.02 -8.56
CA ARG A 480 -16.01 -29.22 -9.09
C ARG A 480 -15.16 -28.56 -7.99
N GLY A 481 -15.77 -28.19 -6.86
CA GLY A 481 -15.02 -27.66 -5.71
C GLY A 481 -14.16 -28.73 -5.04
N GLU A 482 -14.69 -29.95 -4.89
CA GLU A 482 -13.94 -31.08 -4.34
C GLU A 482 -12.70 -31.42 -5.19
N GLN A 483 -12.86 -31.47 -6.52
CA GLN A 483 -11.74 -31.72 -7.44
C GLN A 483 -10.64 -30.65 -7.34
N GLN A 484 -11.04 -29.37 -7.28
CA GLN A 484 -10.09 -28.27 -7.14
C GLN A 484 -9.35 -28.29 -5.79
N LEU A 485 -10.02 -28.64 -4.70
CA LEU A 485 -9.37 -28.76 -3.40
C LEU A 485 -8.31 -29.87 -3.41
N PHE A 486 -8.54 -30.99 -4.13
CA PHE A 486 -7.50 -32.02 -4.30
C PHE A 486 -6.27 -31.51 -5.04
N GLU A 487 -6.43 -30.73 -6.12
CA GLU A 487 -5.32 -30.07 -6.82
C GLU A 487 -4.59 -29.09 -5.90
N TYR A 488 -5.35 -28.37 -5.07
CA TYR A 488 -4.78 -27.40 -4.13
C TYR A 488 -3.95 -28.08 -3.03
N LEU A 489 -4.37 -29.26 -2.56
CA LEU A 489 -3.60 -30.08 -1.63
C LEU A 489 -2.25 -30.54 -2.21
N ASP A 490 -2.13 -30.71 -3.54
CA ASP A 490 -0.83 -31.04 -4.17
C ASP A 490 0.13 -29.86 -4.06
N TYR A 491 -0.36 -28.65 -4.30
CA TYR A 491 0.44 -27.44 -4.25
C TYR A 491 1.03 -27.19 -2.84
N TYR A 492 0.24 -27.43 -1.79
CA TYR A 492 0.70 -27.28 -0.40
C TYR A 492 1.35 -28.53 0.21
N GLY A 493 1.44 -29.64 -0.55
CA GLY A 493 2.02 -30.89 -0.06
C GLY A 493 1.30 -31.48 1.15
N THR A 494 -0.02 -31.30 1.24
CA THR A 494 -0.81 -31.79 2.39
C THR A 494 -1.75 -32.92 1.96
N GLU A 495 -1.90 -33.94 2.83
CA GLU A 495 -2.76 -35.10 2.53
C GLU A 495 -4.24 -34.88 2.90
N THR A 496 -4.52 -33.87 3.73
CA THR A 496 -5.87 -33.60 4.26
C THR A 496 -6.28 -32.15 4.05
N GLY A 497 -7.44 -31.94 3.43
CA GLY A 497 -8.11 -30.64 3.28
C GLY A 497 -9.46 -30.60 4.00
N TYR A 498 -9.99 -29.40 4.17
CA TYR A 498 -11.24 -29.14 4.86
C TYR A 498 -12.15 -28.32 3.95
N LEU A 499 -13.41 -28.71 3.82
CA LEU A 499 -14.41 -27.99 3.03
C LEU A 499 -15.57 -27.60 3.94
N LEU A 500 -15.84 -26.30 4.07
CA LEU A 500 -17.01 -25.79 4.80
C LEU A 500 -18.01 -25.21 3.80
N SER A 501 -19.12 -25.93 3.63
CA SER A 501 -20.19 -25.62 2.70
C SER A 501 -21.39 -25.03 3.44
N PHE A 502 -21.66 -23.74 3.24
CA PHE A 502 -22.91 -23.10 3.69
C PHE A 502 -24.03 -23.45 2.71
N ASN A 503 -24.95 -24.32 3.10
CA ASN A 503 -26.06 -24.80 2.29
C ASN A 503 -27.39 -24.14 2.69
N PHE A 504 -28.07 -23.59 1.69
CA PHE A 504 -29.29 -22.79 1.86
C PHE A 504 -30.53 -23.49 1.29
N ASN A 505 -30.42 -24.73 0.83
CA ASN A 505 -31.57 -25.45 0.29
C ASN A 505 -32.57 -25.80 1.40
N GLN A 506 -33.88 -25.62 1.15
CA GLN A 506 -34.93 -25.99 2.12
C GLN A 506 -34.95 -27.49 2.46
N HIS A 507 -34.39 -28.32 1.58
CA HIS A 507 -34.23 -29.77 1.77
C HIS A 507 -32.74 -30.17 1.90
N LYS A 508 -31.90 -29.28 2.42
CA LYS A 508 -30.47 -29.55 2.59
C LYS A 508 -30.25 -30.75 3.51
N LYS A 509 -29.25 -31.57 3.16
CA LYS A 509 -28.66 -32.52 4.09
C LYS A 509 -27.44 -31.85 4.71
N THR A 510 -27.55 -31.49 5.98
CA THR A 510 -26.41 -31.00 6.77
C THR A 510 -25.67 -32.19 7.37
N GLY A 511 -24.39 -32.02 7.67
CA GLY A 511 -23.58 -33.06 8.30
C GLY A 511 -22.11 -32.98 7.93
N ILE A 512 -21.36 -33.98 8.41
CA ILE A 512 -19.93 -34.11 8.19
C ILE A 512 -19.70 -35.38 7.37
N GLN A 513 -18.93 -35.27 6.30
CA GLN A 513 -18.57 -36.41 5.45
C GLN A 513 -17.08 -36.38 5.10
N GLU A 514 -16.48 -37.56 4.98
CA GLU A 514 -15.11 -37.72 4.51
C GLU A 514 -15.10 -38.23 3.07
N ILE A 515 -14.38 -37.52 2.20
CA ILE A 515 -14.22 -37.86 0.79
C ILE A 515 -12.75 -38.20 0.56
N SER A 516 -12.47 -39.37 -0.02
CA SER A 516 -11.11 -39.82 -0.28
C SER A 516 -10.89 -40.02 -1.77
N TYR A 517 -9.82 -39.44 -2.32
CA TYR A 517 -9.43 -39.58 -3.72
C TYR A 517 -7.91 -39.52 -3.86
N GLY A 518 -7.32 -40.45 -4.60
CA GLY A 518 -5.88 -40.42 -4.92
C GLY A 518 -4.92 -40.45 -3.71
N GLY A 519 -5.32 -41.05 -2.59
CA GLY A 519 -4.52 -41.07 -1.35
C GLY A 519 -4.66 -39.84 -0.47
N LYS A 520 -5.48 -38.86 -0.89
CA LYS A 520 -5.81 -37.65 -0.12
C LYS A 520 -7.22 -37.73 0.44
N ARG A 521 -7.48 -36.91 1.46
CA ARG A 521 -8.77 -36.84 2.15
C ARG A 521 -9.28 -35.40 2.27
N ILE A 522 -10.57 -35.21 2.03
CA ILE A 522 -11.29 -33.96 2.34
C ILE A 522 -12.30 -34.27 3.45
N VAL A 523 -12.26 -33.49 4.54
CA VAL A 523 -13.32 -33.47 5.55
C VAL A 523 -14.27 -32.35 5.19
N GLU A 524 -15.46 -32.70 4.68
CA GLU A 524 -16.49 -31.73 4.36
C GLU A 524 -17.48 -31.58 5.50
N VAL A 525 -17.78 -30.33 5.84
CA VAL A 525 -18.86 -29.92 6.74
C VAL A 525 -19.88 -29.11 5.97
N VAL A 526 -21.14 -29.57 5.96
CA VAL A 526 -22.27 -28.87 5.35
C VAL A 526 -23.18 -28.31 6.44
N VAL A 527 -23.27 -26.98 6.52
CA VAL A 527 -24.09 -26.24 7.50
C VAL A 527 -25.28 -25.53 6.88
#